data_AF-A0A0B5DTN5-F1
#
_entry.id   AF-A0A0B5DTN5-F1
#
_cell.length_a   1.000
_cell.length_b   1.000
_cell.length_c   1.000
_cell.angle_alpha   90.00
_cell.angle_beta   90.00
_cell.angle_gamma   90.00
#
_symmetry.space_group_name_H-M   'P 1'
#
loop_
_entity.id
_entity.type
_entity.pdbx_description
1 polymer ?
#
loop_
_entity_poly.entity_id
_entity_poly.type
_entity_poly.pdbx_seq_one_letter_code
_entity_poly.pdbx_strand_id
1 'polypeptide(L)'
;MCAKPLDWDAPVTEVLSLEANGLTFADIEPVYLAPADAGAAFSSDNVDAWSIWDPFLAIAEVQHEPTVLVRAPEVITVNTYFLGNSAFAAEPDNAPVIEGTLAALADSAAWADANRDKVAEALHEVTGVPLEAQELAAERAEFGIFPLTPEIVAGQQETADRFFDLGLIPNAIRVEDAVWAAPGG
;
A
#
# COMPACT_ATOMS: atom_id res chain seq x y z
N MET A 1 20.20 11.27 2.39
CA MET A 1 19.28 10.74 3.41
C MET A 1 18.33 9.80 2.68
N CYS A 2 18.57 8.49 2.73
CA CYS A 2 17.63 7.51 2.19
C CYS A 2 16.51 7.35 3.22
N ALA A 3 15.33 7.89 2.92
CA ALA A 3 14.13 7.48 3.62
C ALA A 3 13.93 5.98 3.28
N LYS A 4 13.96 5.12 4.30
CA LYS A 4 13.37 3.78 4.17
C LYS A 4 11.93 3.99 3.72
N PRO A 5 11.44 3.32 2.66
CA PRO A 5 10.01 3.30 2.43
C PRO A 5 9.42 2.54 3.61
N LEU A 6 8.86 3.29 4.56
CA LEU A 6 7.83 2.75 5.43
C LEU A 6 6.66 2.53 4.48
N ASP A 7 6.51 1.28 4.05
CA ASP A 7 5.24 0.83 3.53
C ASP A 7 4.28 0.80 4.73
N TRP A 8 3.37 1.77 4.78
CA TRP A 8 2.50 1.99 5.94
C TRP A 8 1.36 0.96 6.01
N ASP A 9 1.12 0.21 4.94
CA ASP A 9 -0.11 -0.56 4.78
C ASP A 9 -0.04 -1.92 5.48
N ALA A 10 1.13 -2.57 5.45
CA ALA A 10 1.33 -3.89 6.07
C ALA A 10 1.23 -3.86 7.61
N PRO A 11 1.81 -2.89 8.33
CA PRO A 11 1.66 -2.81 9.78
C PRO A 11 0.22 -2.50 10.24
N VAL A 12 -0.53 -1.67 9.48
CA VAL A 12 -1.93 -1.36 9.82
C VAL A 12 -2.81 -2.61 9.68
N THR A 13 -2.65 -3.33 8.57
CA THR A 13 -3.40 -4.56 8.30
C THR A 13 -3.12 -5.63 9.35
N GLU A 14 -1.86 -5.77 9.77
CA GLU A 14 -1.46 -6.72 10.81
C GLU A 14 -2.12 -6.39 12.16
N VAL A 15 -2.04 -5.15 12.61
CA VAL A 15 -2.69 -4.70 13.86
C VAL A 15 -4.19 -4.95 13.83
N LEU A 16 -4.87 -4.59 12.74
CA LEU A 16 -6.32 -4.78 12.62
C LEU A 16 -6.73 -6.24 12.56
N SER A 17 -5.91 -7.08 11.92
CA SER A 17 -6.14 -8.52 11.88
C SER A 17 -6.02 -9.15 13.28
N LEU A 18 -5.06 -8.69 14.09
CA LEU A 18 -4.93 -9.09 15.48
C LEU A 18 -6.14 -8.63 16.31
N GLU A 19 -6.49 -7.35 16.23
CA GLU A 19 -7.61 -6.76 16.97
C GLU A 19 -8.94 -7.47 16.65
N ALA A 20 -9.20 -7.76 15.37
CA ALA A 20 -10.40 -8.48 14.92
C ALA A 20 -10.54 -9.88 15.53
N ASN A 21 -9.42 -10.48 15.97
CA ASN A 21 -9.35 -11.79 16.61
C ASN A 21 -9.12 -11.70 18.13
N GLY A 22 -9.24 -10.51 18.73
CA GLY A 22 -9.08 -10.30 20.17
C GLY A 22 -7.63 -10.40 20.66
N LEU A 23 -6.67 -10.26 19.75
CA LEU A 23 -5.24 -10.20 20.04
C LEU A 23 -4.76 -8.74 20.00
N THR A 24 -3.63 -8.50 20.63
CA THR A 24 -2.92 -7.22 20.65
C THR A 24 -1.54 -7.37 20.03
N PHE A 25 -0.91 -6.26 19.67
CA PHE A 25 0.47 -6.28 19.18
C PHE A 25 1.47 -6.86 20.21
N ALA A 26 1.13 -6.85 21.50
CA ALA A 26 1.95 -7.45 22.55
C ALA A 26 1.84 -8.99 22.61
N ASP A 27 0.86 -9.59 21.91
CA ASP A 27 0.67 -11.04 21.83
C ASP A 27 1.52 -11.68 20.71
N ILE A 28 2.28 -10.88 19.97
CA ILE A 28 3.17 -11.32 18.90
C ILE A 28 4.62 -10.88 19.14
N GLU A 29 5.57 -11.57 18.50
CA GLU A 29 6.97 -11.16 18.43
C GLU A 29 7.27 -10.60 17.02
N PRO A 30 7.27 -9.27 16.82
CA PRO A 30 7.45 -8.71 15.49
C PRO A 30 8.90 -8.86 15.01
N VAL A 31 9.06 -9.38 13.79
CA VAL A 31 10.35 -9.48 13.11
C VAL A 31 10.35 -8.58 11.88
N TYR A 32 11.13 -7.50 11.93
CA TYR A 32 11.18 -6.52 10.85
C TYR A 32 12.20 -6.92 9.77
N LEU A 33 11.68 -7.49 8.68
CA LEU A 33 12.47 -7.93 7.52
C LEU A 33 12.05 -7.18 6.25
N ALA A 34 12.99 -7.03 5.30
CA ALA A 34 12.62 -6.60 3.96
C ALA A 34 11.80 -7.72 3.26
N PRO A 35 10.92 -7.41 2.30
CA PRO A 35 10.04 -8.41 1.69
C PRO A 35 10.74 -9.67 1.18
N ALA A 36 11.88 -9.53 0.49
CA ALA A 36 12.64 -10.68 0.00
C ALA A 36 13.23 -11.54 1.13
N ASP A 37 13.72 -10.91 2.20
CA ASP A 37 14.27 -11.60 3.37
C ASP A 37 13.16 -12.29 4.17
N ALA A 38 11.99 -11.66 4.27
CA ALA A 38 10.82 -12.20 4.94
C ALA A 38 10.30 -13.45 4.22
N GLY A 39 10.24 -13.43 2.88
CA GLY A 39 9.89 -14.61 2.09
C GLY A 39 10.85 -15.78 2.33
N ALA A 40 12.16 -15.53 2.35
CA ALA A 40 13.15 -16.56 2.64
C ALA A 40 13.05 -17.10 4.08
N ALA A 41 12.78 -16.23 5.06
CA ALA A 41 12.56 -16.61 6.45
C ALA A 41 11.30 -17.48 6.61
N PHE A 42 10.21 -17.10 5.93
CA PHE A 42 8.94 -17.83 5.94
C PHE A 42 9.11 -19.23 5.34
N SER A 43 9.72 -19.35 4.16
CA SER A 43 9.96 -20.66 3.53
C SER A 43 10.98 -21.55 4.26
N SER A 44 11.68 -21.01 5.26
CA SER A 44 12.65 -21.74 6.09
C SER A 44 12.14 -21.98 7.53
N ASP A 45 10.84 -21.78 7.79
CA ASP A 45 10.20 -21.92 9.11
C ASP A 45 10.83 -21.02 10.21
N ASN A 46 11.44 -19.89 9.84
CA ASN A 46 12.02 -18.93 10.80
C ASN A 46 11.01 -17.87 11.28
N VAL A 47 9.86 -17.75 10.62
CA VAL A 47 8.73 -16.91 11.03
C VAL A 47 7.42 -17.68 10.84
N ASP A 48 6.50 -17.58 11.79
CA ASP A 48 5.25 -18.35 11.78
C ASP A 48 4.18 -17.75 10.86
N ALA A 49 4.22 -16.43 10.66
CA ALA A 49 3.30 -15.67 9.82
C ALA A 49 4.03 -14.50 9.17
N TRP A 50 3.50 -14.04 8.05
CA TRP A 50 4.08 -12.95 7.27
C TRP A 50 2.99 -12.03 6.74
N SER A 51 2.99 -10.77 7.20
CA SER A 51 2.18 -9.70 6.64
C SER A 51 2.87 -9.13 5.40
N ILE A 52 2.23 -9.24 4.23
CA ILE A 52 2.80 -8.78 2.96
C ILE A 52 1.74 -8.42 1.92
N TRP A 53 2.16 -7.67 0.91
CA TRP A 53 1.38 -7.26 -0.26
C TRP A 53 1.80 -7.99 -1.55
N ASP A 54 1.00 -7.86 -2.60
CA ASP A 54 1.35 -8.34 -3.94
C ASP A 54 2.48 -7.50 -4.56
N PRO A 55 3.40 -8.09 -5.35
CA PRO A 55 3.34 -9.46 -5.90
C PRO A 55 3.93 -10.54 -4.97
N PHE A 56 4.41 -10.20 -3.78
CA PHE A 56 5.05 -11.18 -2.90
C PHE A 56 4.07 -12.22 -2.37
N LEU A 57 2.84 -11.82 -2.05
CA LEU A 57 1.77 -12.76 -1.70
C LEU A 57 1.47 -13.73 -2.85
N ALA A 58 1.26 -13.22 -4.07
CA ALA A 58 1.07 -14.06 -5.26
C ALA A 58 2.25 -15.02 -5.51
N ILE A 59 3.50 -14.56 -5.33
CA ILE A 59 4.69 -15.43 -5.43
C ILE A 59 4.62 -16.56 -4.40
N ALA A 60 4.31 -16.24 -3.14
CA ALA A 60 4.20 -17.23 -2.09
C ALA A 60 3.08 -18.23 -2.36
N GLU A 61 1.91 -17.78 -2.83
CA GLU A 61 0.80 -18.65 -3.21
C GLU A 61 1.14 -19.62 -4.35
N VAL A 62 1.82 -19.13 -5.39
CA VAL A 62 2.24 -19.96 -6.52
C VAL A 62 3.33 -20.97 -6.13
N GLN A 63 4.25 -20.61 -5.23
CA GLN A 63 5.42 -21.43 -4.93
C GLN A 63 5.27 -22.35 -3.71
N HIS A 64 4.46 -21.93 -2.73
CA HIS A 64 4.47 -22.52 -1.39
C HIS A 64 3.06 -22.86 -0.87
N GLU A 65 1.99 -22.47 -1.58
CA GLU A 65 0.60 -22.75 -1.21
C GLU A 65 0.29 -22.47 0.30
N PRO A 66 0.64 -21.27 0.82
CA PRO A 66 0.42 -20.95 2.22
C PRO A 66 -1.08 -20.83 2.51
N THR A 67 -1.45 -20.99 3.78
CA THR A 67 -2.80 -20.65 4.23
C THR A 67 -2.91 -19.14 4.44
N VAL A 68 -3.72 -18.47 3.62
CA VAL A 68 -4.05 -17.06 3.81
C VAL A 68 -4.95 -16.93 5.04
N LEU A 69 -4.46 -16.22 6.08
CA LEU A 69 -5.19 -16.03 7.33
C LEU A 69 -6.25 -14.93 7.23
N VAL A 70 -5.87 -13.77 6.68
CA VAL A 70 -6.72 -12.58 6.52
C VAL A 70 -6.22 -11.80 5.29
N ARG A 71 -7.14 -11.25 4.48
CA ARG A 71 -6.80 -10.23 3.48
C ARG A 71 -7.19 -8.84 3.96
N ALA A 72 -6.39 -7.83 3.60
CA ALA A 72 -6.63 -6.44 4.00
C ALA A 72 -8.08 -5.97 3.74
N PRO A 73 -8.71 -6.22 2.55
CA PRO A 73 -10.08 -5.77 2.29
C PRO A 73 -11.14 -6.34 3.24
N GLU A 74 -10.82 -7.38 4.01
CA GLU A 74 -11.72 -7.98 5.01
C GLU A 74 -11.73 -7.20 6.33
N VAL A 75 -10.69 -6.38 6.59
CA VAL A 75 -10.49 -5.68 7.87
C VAL A 75 -10.29 -4.18 7.71
N ILE A 76 -9.86 -3.70 6.55
CA ILE A 76 -9.63 -2.29 6.26
C ILE A 76 -9.72 -1.96 4.78
N THR A 77 -10.22 -0.76 4.48
CA THR A 77 -10.04 -0.15 3.16
C THR A 77 -8.70 0.59 3.14
N VAL A 78 -7.72 0.05 2.42
CA VAL A 78 -6.42 0.69 2.23
C VAL A 78 -6.46 1.55 0.98
N ASN A 79 -5.96 2.78 1.06
CA ASN A 79 -5.76 3.65 -0.09
C ASN A 79 -4.28 3.96 -0.25
N THR A 80 -3.80 4.01 -1.48
CA THR A 80 -2.45 4.48 -1.81
C THR A 80 -2.50 5.94 -2.29
N TYR A 81 -1.54 6.76 -1.85
CA TYR A 81 -1.53 8.20 -2.11
C TYR A 81 -0.32 8.65 -2.92
N PHE A 82 -0.52 9.64 -3.78
CA PHE A 82 0.59 10.42 -4.35
C PHE A 82 0.97 11.55 -3.40
N LEU A 83 2.25 11.62 -3.04
CA LEU A 83 2.78 12.65 -2.16
C LEU A 83 3.60 13.66 -2.97
N GLY A 84 3.25 14.94 -2.83
CA GLY A 84 3.97 16.05 -3.43
C GLY A 84 4.75 16.86 -2.39
N ASN A 85 5.83 17.51 -2.82
CA ASN A 85 6.49 18.50 -1.97
C ASN A 85 5.56 19.71 -1.76
N SER A 86 5.32 20.08 -0.51
CA SER A 86 4.35 21.15 -0.17
C SER A 86 4.71 22.51 -0.76
N ALA A 87 5.99 22.88 -0.78
CA ALA A 87 6.43 24.15 -1.35
C ALA A 87 6.21 24.16 -2.87
N PHE A 88 6.50 23.06 -3.57
CA PHE A 88 6.22 22.95 -5.00
C PHE A 88 4.72 23.02 -5.30
N ALA A 89 3.91 22.31 -4.51
CA ALA A 89 2.47 22.21 -4.71
C ALA A 89 1.69 23.49 -4.35
N ALA A 90 2.26 24.35 -3.50
CA ALA A 90 1.67 25.62 -3.10
C ALA A 90 1.85 26.74 -4.15
N GLU A 91 2.80 26.61 -5.08
CA GLU A 91 3.02 27.60 -6.14
C GLU A 91 1.91 27.51 -7.21
N PRO A 92 1.10 28.56 -7.43
CA PRO A 92 -0.04 28.52 -8.35
C PRO A 92 0.35 28.16 -9.79
N ASP A 93 1.53 28.61 -10.24
CA ASP A 93 2.04 28.33 -11.59
C ASP A 93 2.37 26.85 -11.82
N ASN A 94 2.52 26.05 -10.74
CA ASN A 94 2.76 24.61 -10.82
C ASN A 94 1.48 23.78 -10.87
N ALA A 95 0.31 24.37 -10.56
CA ALA A 95 -0.96 23.62 -10.54
C ALA A 95 -1.25 22.90 -11.87
N PRO A 96 -1.06 23.51 -13.07
CA PRO A 96 -1.28 22.81 -14.33
C PRO A 96 -0.36 21.60 -14.55
N VAL A 97 0.86 21.63 -13.98
CA VAL A 97 1.80 20.51 -14.05
C VAL A 97 1.33 19.35 -13.18
N ILE A 98 0.83 19.64 -11.98
CA ILE A 98 0.29 18.64 -11.06
C ILE A 98 -0.96 18.00 -11.65
N GLU A 99 -1.91 18.81 -12.10
CA GLU A 99 -3.15 18.34 -12.74
C GLU A 99 -2.86 17.52 -14.00
N GLY A 100 -1.97 18.01 -14.87
CA GLY A 100 -1.57 17.29 -16.08
C GLY A 100 -0.89 15.95 -15.78
N THR A 101 -0.10 15.88 -14.70
CA THR A 101 0.54 14.63 -14.26
C THR A 101 -0.50 13.64 -13.74
N LEU A 102 -1.44 14.08 -12.90
CA LEU A 102 -2.52 13.23 -12.38
C LEU A 102 -3.43 12.72 -13.50
N ALA A 103 -3.73 13.56 -14.49
CA ALA A 103 -4.51 13.16 -15.67
C ALA A 103 -3.77 12.09 -16.50
N ALA A 104 -2.48 12.28 -16.76
CA ALA A 104 -1.69 11.29 -17.50
C ALA A 104 -1.56 9.95 -16.75
N LEU A 105 -1.46 10.00 -15.42
CA LEU A 105 -1.49 8.81 -14.57
C LEU A 105 -2.86 8.12 -14.61
N ALA A 106 -3.96 8.89 -14.60
CA ALA A 106 -5.32 8.35 -14.71
C ALA A 106 -5.52 7.62 -16.04
N ASP A 107 -5.06 8.20 -17.16
CA ASP A 107 -5.09 7.56 -18.47
C ASP A 107 -4.27 6.26 -18.48
N SER A 108 -3.11 6.27 -17.83
CA SER A 108 -2.24 5.08 -17.71
C SER A 108 -2.88 3.99 -16.86
N ALA A 109 -3.54 4.35 -15.76
CA ALA A 109 -4.26 3.42 -14.90
C ALA A 109 -5.47 2.80 -15.63
N ALA A 110 -6.23 3.60 -16.37
CA ALA A 110 -7.35 3.11 -17.17
C ALA A 110 -6.88 2.13 -18.27
N TRP A 111 -5.72 2.41 -18.89
CA TRP A 111 -5.11 1.46 -19.82
C TRP A 111 -4.69 0.15 -19.11
N ALA A 112 -4.06 0.24 -17.94
CA ALA A 112 -3.62 -0.92 -17.17
C ALA A 112 -4.80 -1.80 -16.74
N ASP A 113 -5.90 -1.20 -16.27
CA ASP A 113 -7.14 -1.90 -15.92
C ASP A 113 -7.68 -2.72 -17.11
N ALA A 114 -7.64 -2.14 -18.31
CA ALA A 114 -8.11 -2.77 -19.54
C ALA A 114 -7.09 -3.76 -20.16
N ASN A 115 -5.85 -3.82 -19.67
CA ASN A 115 -4.75 -4.61 -20.26
C ASN A 115 -3.91 -5.30 -19.17
N ARG A 116 -4.57 -5.91 -18.18
CA ARG A 116 -3.93 -6.57 -17.03
C ARG A 116 -2.90 -7.64 -17.44
N ASP A 117 -3.20 -8.39 -18.49
CA ASP A 117 -2.31 -9.37 -19.12
C ASP A 117 -0.98 -8.73 -19.54
N LYS A 118 -1.05 -7.60 -20.25
CA LYS A 118 0.15 -6.87 -20.71
C LYS A 118 0.91 -6.23 -19.56
N VAL A 119 0.20 -5.80 -18.51
CA VAL A 119 0.83 -5.32 -17.27
C VAL A 119 1.64 -6.45 -16.63
N ALA A 120 1.06 -7.64 -16.50
CA ALA A 120 1.75 -8.80 -15.96
C ALA A 120 2.97 -9.21 -16.81
N GLU A 121 2.83 -9.26 -18.13
CA GLU A 121 3.93 -9.53 -19.07
C GLU A 121 5.07 -8.53 -18.93
N ALA A 122 4.77 -7.23 -18.91
CA ALA A 122 5.77 -6.17 -18.79
C ALA A 122 6.48 -6.23 -17.43
N LEU A 123 5.74 -6.46 -16.34
CA LEU A 123 6.32 -6.60 -15.01
C LEU A 123 7.17 -7.87 -14.89
N HIS A 124 6.76 -8.98 -15.50
CA HIS A 124 7.55 -10.20 -15.59
C HIS A 124 8.89 -9.92 -16.28
N GLU A 125 8.88 -9.26 -17.44
CA GLU A 125 10.09 -8.97 -18.22
C GLU A 125 11.11 -8.13 -17.43
N VAL A 126 10.64 -7.13 -16.67
CA VAL A 126 11.51 -6.21 -15.93
C VAL A 126 11.98 -6.78 -14.59
N THR A 127 11.12 -7.52 -13.88
CA THR A 127 11.39 -7.98 -12.51
C THR A 127 11.95 -9.40 -12.44
N GLY A 128 11.70 -10.23 -13.46
CA GLY A 128 12.01 -11.66 -13.44
C GLY A 128 11.10 -12.50 -12.54
N VAL A 129 10.10 -11.90 -11.89
CA VAL A 129 9.07 -12.63 -11.13
C VAL A 129 8.26 -13.50 -12.10
N PRO A 130 7.97 -14.78 -11.78
CA PRO A 130 7.20 -15.65 -12.66
C PRO A 130 5.89 -15.02 -13.17
N LEU A 131 5.60 -15.20 -14.46
CA LEU A 131 4.44 -14.58 -15.11
C LEU A 131 3.12 -14.92 -14.39
N GLU A 132 2.93 -16.17 -13.98
CA GLU A 132 1.75 -16.62 -13.24
C GLU A 132 1.49 -15.82 -11.95
N ALA A 133 2.55 -15.48 -11.20
CA ALA A 133 2.42 -14.65 -10.01
C ALA A 133 2.11 -13.19 -10.36
N GLN A 134 2.63 -12.67 -11.47
CA GLN A 134 2.31 -11.33 -11.96
C GLN A 134 0.87 -11.23 -12.46
N GLU A 135 0.37 -12.27 -13.14
CA GLU A 135 -1.03 -12.36 -13.58
C GLU A 135 -1.97 -12.36 -12.37
N LEU A 136 -1.69 -13.19 -11.36
CA LEU A 136 -2.48 -13.24 -10.13
C LEU A 136 -2.47 -11.89 -9.38
N ALA A 137 -1.32 -11.23 -9.28
CA ALA A 137 -1.22 -9.91 -8.68
C ALA A 137 -1.99 -8.85 -9.48
N ALA A 138 -1.91 -8.87 -10.81
CA ALA A 138 -2.62 -7.94 -11.68
C ALA A 138 -4.14 -8.15 -11.66
N GLU A 139 -4.62 -9.38 -11.48
CA GLU A 139 -6.04 -9.68 -11.29
C GLU A 139 -6.61 -9.08 -10.01
N ARG A 140 -5.81 -9.04 -8.93
CA ARG A 140 -6.20 -8.47 -7.62
C ARG A 140 -6.08 -6.96 -7.56
N ALA A 141 -5.23 -6.39 -8.40
CA ALA A 141 -4.95 -4.96 -8.39
C ALA A 141 -6.16 -4.14 -8.84
N GLU A 142 -6.40 -3.04 -8.12
CA GLU A 142 -7.28 -1.97 -8.55
C GLU A 142 -6.43 -0.90 -9.26
N PHE A 143 -6.60 -0.79 -10.58
CA PHE A 143 -5.92 0.22 -11.37
C PHE A 143 -6.79 1.46 -11.50
N GLY A 144 -6.50 2.50 -10.70
CA GLY A 144 -7.22 3.74 -10.75
C GLY A 144 -6.47 4.90 -10.12
N ILE A 145 -6.74 6.11 -10.60
CA ILE A 145 -6.28 7.36 -9.99
C ILE A 145 -7.53 8.19 -9.71
N PHE A 146 -7.81 8.40 -8.43
CA PHE A 146 -9.04 9.04 -7.99
C PHE A 146 -8.74 10.31 -7.19
N PRO A 147 -9.60 11.32 -7.26
CA PRO A 147 -9.49 12.48 -6.37
C PRO A 147 -9.71 12.06 -4.92
N LEU A 148 -9.07 12.78 -4.00
CA LEU A 148 -9.34 12.62 -2.57
C LEU A 148 -10.78 13.05 -2.27
N THR A 149 -11.53 12.16 -1.62
CA THR A 149 -12.86 12.44 -1.10
C THR A 149 -12.80 12.67 0.42
N PRO A 150 -13.79 13.33 1.02
CA PRO A 150 -13.85 13.47 2.48
C PRO A 150 -13.83 12.12 3.22
N GLU A 151 -14.39 11.07 2.61
CA GLU A 151 -14.37 9.70 3.15
C GLU A 151 -12.95 9.11 3.16
N ILE A 152 -12.19 9.28 2.07
CA ILE A 152 -10.79 8.83 2.01
C ILE A 152 -9.94 9.57 3.05
N VAL A 153 -10.12 10.89 3.19
CA VAL A 153 -9.39 11.69 4.17
C VAL A 153 -9.74 11.26 5.60
N ALA A 154 -11.02 10.99 5.89
CA ALA A 154 -11.46 10.49 7.19
C ALA A 154 -10.85 9.13 7.52
N GLY A 155 -10.84 8.17 6.58
CA GLY A 155 -10.22 6.86 6.79
C GLY A 155 -8.71 6.94 7.05
N GLN A 156 -8.01 7.86 6.37
CA GLN A 156 -6.60 8.12 6.66
C GLN A 156 -6.37 8.75 8.03
N GLN A 157 -7.28 9.63 8.47
CA GLN A 157 -7.22 10.22 9.80
C GLN A 157 -7.41 9.14 10.89
N GLU A 158 -8.36 8.22 10.73
CA GLU A 158 -8.54 7.08 11.64
C GLU A 158 -7.27 6.22 11.75
N THR A 159 -6.58 6.02 10.63
CA THR A 159 -5.30 5.30 10.61
C THR A 159 -4.21 6.05 11.39
N ALA A 160 -4.08 7.37 11.16
CA ALA A 160 -3.14 8.20 11.89
C ALA A 160 -3.42 8.23 13.41
N ASP A 161 -4.68 8.33 13.80
CA ASP A 161 -5.10 8.34 15.21
C ASP A 161 -4.77 7.00 15.88
N ARG A 162 -5.08 5.88 15.24
CA ARG A 162 -4.73 4.54 15.75
C ARG A 162 -3.22 4.38 15.94
N PHE A 163 -2.41 4.88 15.00
CA PHE A 163 -0.95 4.80 15.13
C PHE A 163 -0.43 5.64 16.30
N PHE A 164 -1.05 6.78 16.57
CA PHE A 164 -0.71 7.61 17.71
C PHE A 164 -1.11 6.93 19.04
N ASP A 165 -2.32 6.38 19.11
CA ASP A 165 -2.83 5.69 20.30
C ASP A 165 -2.00 4.44 20.65
N LEU A 166 -1.50 3.73 19.64
CA LEU A 166 -0.59 2.59 19.80
C LEU A 166 0.87 3.01 20.08
N GLY A 167 1.19 4.30 20.04
CA GLY A 167 2.54 4.83 20.24
C GLY A 167 3.52 4.52 19.08
N LEU A 168 3.01 4.14 17.91
CA LEU A 168 3.80 3.87 16.71
C LEU A 168 4.31 5.16 16.06
N ILE A 169 3.60 6.28 16.26
CA ILE A 169 4.07 7.63 15.90
C ILE A 169 4.12 8.54 17.12
N PRO A 170 5.10 9.47 17.20
CA PRO A 170 5.33 10.28 18.39
C PRO A 170 4.38 11.49 18.52
N ASN A 171 3.70 11.90 17.45
CA ASN A 171 2.83 13.06 17.43
C ASN A 171 1.53 12.74 16.70
N ALA A 172 0.42 13.29 17.18
CA ALA A 172 -0.83 13.28 16.44
C ALA A 172 -0.67 14.06 15.13
N ILE A 173 -1.26 13.52 14.05
CA ILE A 173 -1.23 14.10 12.71
C ILE A 173 -2.64 14.52 12.35
N ARG A 174 -2.79 15.70 11.73
CA ARG A 174 -4.05 16.14 11.13
C ARG A 174 -3.94 16.01 9.62
N VAL A 175 -4.55 14.97 9.06
CA VAL A 175 -4.43 14.61 7.64
C VAL A 175 -4.95 15.71 6.73
N GLU A 176 -6.03 16.38 7.12
CA GLU A 176 -6.62 17.52 6.39
C GLU A 176 -5.58 18.60 6.03
N ASP A 177 -4.59 18.83 6.90
CA ASP A 177 -3.58 19.88 6.70
C ASP A 177 -2.56 19.52 5.59
N ALA A 178 -2.53 18.26 5.17
CA ALA A 178 -1.68 17.75 4.09
C ALA A 178 -2.43 17.53 2.78
N VAL A 179 -3.75 17.73 2.75
CA VAL A 179 -4.56 17.58 1.53
C VAL A 179 -4.28 18.75 0.59
N TRP A 180 -3.82 18.44 -0.62
CA TRP A 180 -3.65 19.44 -1.66
C TRP A 180 -4.98 19.78 -2.32
N ALA A 181 -5.25 21.08 -2.48
CA ALA A 181 -6.32 21.60 -3.31
C ALA A 181 -5.72 22.54 -4.36
N ALA A 182 -6.18 22.45 -5.60
CA ALA A 182 -5.73 23.33 -6.67
C ALA A 182 -5.97 24.81 -6.28
N PRO A 183 -4.94 25.67 -6.33
CA PRO A 183 -5.10 27.09 -6.04
C PRO A 183 -6.12 27.74 -7.00
N GLY A 184 -7.28 28.16 -6.48
CA GLY A 184 -8.34 28.82 -7.24
C GLY A 184 -9.58 27.97 -7.56
N GLY A 185 -9.66 26.75 -7.02
CA GLY A 185 -10.89 25.94 -6.95
C GLY A 185 -11.79 26.27 -5.75
#